data_AF-A0A2D7YQM5-F1
#
_entry.id   AF-A0A2D7YQM5-F1
#
_cell.length_a   1.000
_cell.length_b   1.000
_cell.length_c   1.000
_cell.angle_alpha   90.00
_cell.angle_beta   90.00
_cell.angle_gamma   90.00
#
_symmetry.space_group_name_H-M   'P 1'
#
loop_
_entity.id
_entity.type
_entity.pdbx_description
1 polymer ?
#
loop_
_entity_poly.entity_id
_entity_poly.type
_entity_poly.pdbx_seq_one_letter_code
_entity_poly.pdbx_strand_id
1 'polypeptide(L)'
;MAKVFGVNYLGGQGTQTMLNAALSHGLPGSGISESDPVIAYNRSYGISVPFALYSSATDEAFEQYVMLGLRDGKGAVNVKSAGNAFDNTGNSGFFANICDATGASQYGLSCLNGNLDPSNANFFTTTVAAVNSDGNHTSYSTAGSNVFVSAPAGEYGYAAPAMVTTDQSTCLQGYSSFPRQDAIDASSGIPGYFAGLYPFNAPGHPENPSCNNTSTFNGTSSAAPNAAGVVALIGSANPELSAREIRHVLANTSTQVDADDPGVVLPVGEGEFVADAGWVTNGAGYNYNLKYGFGRVDAGAAVRLAKEWVPGDLGQLASTGWLDVSPEAPVDVPDNNAEGASYSFEAPAGLTLEGLQFRLTVANDDFAGCSFSTAGNDLAVEVTSPAGTTTQLLTGRQAINVGADGFCSQYILEDTVFLANAFYGEGSGGTWTVRLVDTNGSDIVADGRALGGSAETTFANNSTPSRLEAIQVRAFGHQ
;
A
#
# COMPACT_ATOMS: atom_id res chain seq x y z
N MET A 1 10.71 -22.55 -18.48
CA MET A 1 11.44 -21.64 -17.56
C MET A 1 10.52 -20.47 -17.27
N ALA A 2 10.19 -20.22 -16.00
CA ALA A 2 9.45 -19.02 -15.61
C ALA A 2 10.33 -17.79 -15.89
N LYS A 3 9.74 -16.72 -16.42
CA LYS A 3 10.43 -15.45 -16.67
C LYS A 3 9.80 -14.37 -15.82
N VAL A 4 10.62 -13.61 -15.09
CA VAL A 4 10.22 -12.34 -14.50
C VAL A 4 10.34 -11.28 -15.58
N PHE A 5 9.30 -10.49 -15.76
CA PHE A 5 9.30 -9.39 -16.70
C PHE A 5 9.05 -8.10 -15.93
N GLY A 6 10.03 -7.20 -15.96
CA GLY A 6 9.87 -5.84 -15.48
C GLY A 6 9.77 -4.93 -16.68
N VAL A 7 8.64 -4.23 -16.84
CA VAL A 7 8.58 -3.06 -17.74
C VAL A 7 8.72 -1.83 -16.86
N ASN A 8 9.85 -1.13 -17.02
CA ASN A 8 9.97 0.21 -16.50
C ASN A 8 9.62 1.18 -17.63
N TYR A 9 8.68 2.07 -17.37
CA TYR A 9 8.39 3.19 -18.25
C TYR A 9 9.55 4.20 -18.20
N LEU A 10 10.41 4.20 -19.22
CA LEU A 10 11.51 5.17 -19.40
C LEU A 10 11.09 6.24 -20.44
N GLY A 11 10.09 7.05 -20.12
CA GLY A 11 9.63 8.15 -20.98
C GLY A 11 9.54 9.47 -20.22
N GLY A 12 10.00 10.56 -20.82
CA GLY A 12 9.83 11.92 -20.28
C GLY A 12 8.37 12.38 -20.29
N GLN A 13 8.05 13.47 -19.57
CA GLN A 13 6.67 13.96 -19.35
C GLN A 13 5.84 14.22 -20.62
N GLY A 14 6.45 14.34 -21.80
CA GLY A 14 5.75 14.52 -23.09
C GLY A 14 5.30 13.25 -23.82
N THR A 15 5.49 12.05 -23.24
CA THR A 15 5.21 10.76 -23.90
C THR A 15 4.17 9.88 -23.20
N GLN A 16 3.59 10.34 -22.08
CA GLN A 16 2.64 9.55 -21.29
C GLN A 16 1.23 9.64 -21.88
N THR A 17 0.92 8.77 -22.84
CA THR A 17 -0.46 8.56 -23.32
C THR A 17 -1.07 7.34 -22.64
N MET A 18 -2.41 7.25 -22.62
CA MET A 18 -3.12 6.07 -22.15
C MET A 18 -2.69 4.79 -22.91
N LEU A 19 -2.37 4.91 -24.20
CA LEU A 19 -1.82 3.81 -24.98
C LEU A 19 -0.47 3.36 -24.43
N ASN A 20 0.45 4.28 -24.12
CA ASN A 20 1.75 3.90 -23.59
C ASN A 20 1.64 3.30 -22.17
N ALA A 21 0.71 3.79 -21.34
CA ALA A 21 0.38 3.17 -20.06
C ALA A 21 -0.13 1.73 -20.26
N ALA A 22 -1.13 1.52 -21.12
CA ALA A 22 -1.64 0.20 -21.49
C ALA A 22 -0.53 -0.77 -21.94
N LEU A 23 0.33 -0.32 -22.87
CA LEU A 23 1.43 -1.13 -23.38
C LEU A 23 2.45 -1.47 -22.29
N SER A 24 2.74 -0.54 -21.38
CA SER A 24 3.66 -0.81 -20.25
C SER A 24 3.08 -1.81 -19.24
N HIS A 25 1.75 -1.94 -19.18
CA HIS A 25 1.05 -2.96 -18.40
C HIS A 25 0.96 -4.30 -19.14
N GLY A 26 1.58 -4.46 -20.31
CA GLY A 26 1.60 -5.73 -21.03
C GLY A 26 0.38 -6.01 -21.90
N LEU A 27 -0.48 -5.00 -22.14
CA LEU A 27 -1.62 -5.15 -23.05
C LEU A 27 -1.18 -5.50 -24.49
N PRO A 28 -2.09 -6.04 -25.33
CA PRO A 28 -1.77 -6.40 -26.71
C PRO A 28 -1.05 -5.27 -27.47
N GLY A 29 0.07 -5.62 -28.10
CA GLY A 29 0.97 -4.66 -28.77
C GLY A 29 2.19 -4.25 -27.94
N SER A 30 2.27 -4.64 -26.67
CA SER A 30 3.41 -4.37 -25.76
C SER A 30 4.71 -5.11 -26.12
N GLY A 31 4.64 -6.04 -27.07
CA GLY A 31 5.72 -7.00 -27.36
C GLY A 31 5.63 -8.29 -26.53
N ILE A 32 4.60 -8.41 -25.68
CA ILE A 32 4.26 -9.62 -24.94
C ILE A 32 2.98 -10.21 -25.53
N SER A 33 3.01 -11.50 -25.82
CA SER A 33 1.86 -12.29 -26.25
C SER A 33 1.18 -12.95 -25.05
N GLU A 34 -0.09 -13.32 -25.21
CA GLU A 34 -0.83 -14.07 -24.18
C GLU A 34 -0.16 -15.40 -23.83
N SER A 35 0.57 -16.02 -24.76
CA SER A 35 1.29 -17.29 -24.52
C SER A 35 2.66 -17.12 -23.85
N ASP A 36 3.16 -15.89 -23.69
CA ASP A 36 4.49 -15.69 -23.11
C ASP A 36 4.50 -16.09 -21.63
N PRO A 37 5.57 -16.77 -21.15
CA PRO A 37 5.65 -17.30 -19.79
C PRO A 37 6.03 -16.21 -18.76
N VAL A 38 5.39 -15.03 -18.85
CA VAL A 38 5.58 -13.91 -17.93
C VAL A 38 4.82 -14.21 -16.64
N ILE A 39 5.54 -14.40 -15.54
CA ILE A 39 4.95 -14.85 -14.27
C ILE A 39 4.62 -13.71 -13.30
N ALA A 40 5.33 -12.60 -13.42
CA ALA A 40 5.21 -11.44 -12.55
C ALA A 40 5.51 -10.16 -13.32
N TYR A 41 4.79 -9.10 -12.98
CA TYR A 41 5.08 -7.71 -13.32
C TYR A 41 5.53 -6.98 -12.07
N ASN A 42 6.79 -6.54 -12.05
CA ASN A 42 7.30 -5.73 -10.96
C ASN A 42 6.96 -4.24 -11.18
N ARG A 43 6.20 -3.66 -10.25
CA ARG A 43 5.74 -2.27 -10.26
C ARG A 43 6.32 -1.55 -9.04
N SER A 44 7.62 -1.25 -9.08
CA SER A 44 8.34 -0.54 -8.00
C SER A 44 8.09 0.98 -7.99
N TYR A 45 6.83 1.38 -8.07
CA TYR A 45 6.40 2.77 -8.09
C TYR A 45 5.06 2.91 -7.37
N GLY A 46 4.64 4.15 -7.12
CA GLY A 46 3.37 4.46 -6.50
C GLY A 46 3.20 5.98 -6.39
N ILE A 47 2.05 6.37 -5.89
CA ILE A 47 1.70 7.78 -5.70
C ILE A 47 1.52 8.02 -4.20
N SER A 48 2.05 9.16 -3.73
CA SER A 48 1.77 9.67 -2.40
C SER A 48 1.24 11.08 -2.59
N VAL A 49 0.04 11.33 -2.08
CA VAL A 49 -0.63 12.64 -2.13
C VAL A 49 -1.39 12.84 -0.82
N PRO A 50 -1.55 14.09 -0.36
CA PRO A 50 -2.19 14.41 0.92
C PRO A 50 -3.73 14.42 0.81
N PHE A 51 -4.29 13.48 0.04
CA PHE A 51 -5.72 13.32 -0.23
C PHE A 51 -6.01 11.92 -0.78
N ALA A 52 -7.27 11.49 -0.76
CA ALA A 52 -7.69 10.25 -1.37
C ALA A 52 -7.91 10.42 -2.88
N LEU A 53 -7.40 9.49 -3.69
CA LEU A 53 -7.54 9.48 -5.15
C LEU A 53 -8.69 8.58 -5.60
N TYR A 54 -9.27 8.91 -6.75
CA TYR A 54 -10.26 8.04 -7.40
C TYR A 54 -9.64 6.79 -8.02
N SER A 55 -10.41 5.70 -8.00
CA SER A 55 -10.07 4.51 -8.75
C SER A 55 -10.33 4.69 -10.25
N SER A 56 -9.39 4.27 -11.08
CA SER A 56 -9.49 4.28 -12.54
C SER A 56 -9.94 2.91 -13.05
N ALA A 57 -11.15 2.83 -13.63
CA ALA A 57 -11.66 1.59 -14.24
C ALA A 57 -10.75 1.09 -15.38
N THR A 58 -10.03 2.01 -16.04
CA THR A 58 -9.07 1.68 -17.09
C THR A 58 -7.84 0.99 -16.52
N ASP A 59 -7.28 1.51 -15.43
CA ASP A 59 -6.11 0.89 -14.78
C ASP A 59 -6.47 -0.45 -14.15
N GLU A 60 -7.68 -0.56 -13.58
CA GLU A 60 -8.22 -1.83 -13.10
C GLU A 60 -8.28 -2.87 -14.22
N ALA A 61 -8.81 -2.50 -15.39
CA ALA A 61 -8.88 -3.38 -16.55
C ALA A 61 -7.49 -3.83 -17.03
N PHE A 62 -6.47 -2.96 -16.95
CA PHE A 62 -5.10 -3.32 -17.31
C PHE A 62 -4.53 -4.37 -16.35
N GLU A 63 -4.67 -4.15 -15.05
CA GLU A 63 -4.17 -5.06 -14.02
C GLU A 63 -4.95 -6.38 -14.01
N GLN A 64 -6.26 -6.34 -14.27
CA GLN A 64 -7.10 -7.53 -14.46
C GLN A 64 -6.65 -8.36 -15.66
N TYR A 65 -6.37 -7.74 -16.80
CA TYR A 65 -5.87 -8.45 -17.98
C TYR A 65 -4.54 -9.14 -17.68
N VAL A 66 -3.63 -8.48 -16.97
CA VAL A 66 -2.35 -9.11 -16.56
C VAL A 66 -2.60 -10.33 -15.68
N MET A 67 -3.47 -10.21 -14.69
CA MET A 67 -3.70 -11.27 -13.70
C MET A 67 -4.54 -12.44 -14.22
N LEU A 68 -5.34 -12.24 -15.27
CA LEU A 68 -6.28 -13.27 -15.75
C LEU A 68 -6.06 -13.68 -17.22
N GLY A 69 -5.52 -12.81 -18.08
CA GLY A 69 -5.44 -13.03 -19.53
C GLY A 69 -4.11 -13.60 -20.01
N LEU A 70 -2.99 -13.20 -19.40
CA LEU A 70 -1.66 -13.67 -19.81
C LEU A 70 -1.45 -15.15 -19.50
N ARG A 71 -0.34 -15.73 -19.99
CA ARG A 71 -0.01 -17.17 -19.85
C ARG A 71 -1.17 -18.10 -20.22
N ASP A 72 -1.80 -17.85 -21.37
CA ASP A 72 -2.96 -18.58 -21.89
C ASP A 72 -4.09 -18.73 -20.83
N GLY A 73 -4.39 -17.64 -20.11
CA GLY A 73 -5.42 -17.60 -19.08
C GLY A 73 -4.96 -17.97 -17.65
N LYS A 74 -3.68 -18.33 -17.45
CA LYS A 74 -3.11 -18.53 -16.10
C LYS A 74 -2.78 -17.21 -15.40
N GLY A 75 -2.52 -16.17 -16.18
CA GLY A 75 -2.17 -14.83 -15.72
C GLY A 75 -0.76 -14.68 -15.15
N ALA A 76 -0.43 -13.44 -14.82
CA ALA A 76 0.80 -13.03 -14.15
C ALA A 76 0.48 -12.21 -12.89
N VAL A 77 1.33 -12.29 -11.86
CA VAL A 77 1.10 -11.52 -10.63
C VAL A 77 1.54 -10.07 -10.83
N ASN A 78 0.66 -9.10 -10.62
CA ASN A 78 1.04 -7.69 -10.48
C ASN A 78 1.66 -7.48 -9.09
N VAL A 79 2.98 -7.36 -9.00
CA VAL A 79 3.70 -7.13 -7.73
C VAL A 79 4.00 -5.65 -7.59
N LYS A 80 3.41 -4.98 -6.60
CA LYS A 80 3.41 -3.52 -6.48
C LYS A 80 3.93 -3.06 -5.12
N SER A 81 4.75 -2.03 -5.10
CA SER A 81 5.22 -1.42 -3.84
C SER A 81 4.08 -0.74 -3.07
N ALA A 82 4.03 -0.94 -1.75
CA ALA A 82 3.02 -0.32 -0.89
C ALA A 82 3.15 1.21 -0.77
N GLY A 83 4.36 1.76 -0.88
CA GLY A 83 4.65 3.18 -0.66
C GLY A 83 5.73 3.38 0.39
N ASN A 84 6.22 4.61 0.51
CA ASN A 84 7.28 4.99 1.46
C ASN A 84 6.86 6.21 2.30
N ALA A 85 5.60 6.24 2.74
CA ALA A 85 4.95 7.39 3.39
C ALA A 85 4.47 7.04 4.81
N PHE A 86 5.34 6.40 5.60
CA PHE A 86 5.05 6.06 6.99
C PHE A 86 5.40 7.21 7.95
N ASP A 87 6.65 7.66 7.93
CA ASP A 87 7.18 8.73 8.79
C ASP A 87 7.04 10.14 8.18
N ASN A 88 6.74 10.22 6.88
CA ASN A 88 6.56 11.47 6.15
C ASN A 88 5.51 11.31 5.02
N THR A 89 5.22 12.39 4.29
CA THR A 89 4.24 12.40 3.18
C THR A 89 4.77 11.79 1.86
N GLY A 90 5.81 10.97 1.94
CA GLY A 90 6.47 10.29 0.82
C GLY A 90 7.03 11.26 -0.22
N ASN A 91 6.95 10.87 -1.49
CA ASN A 91 7.44 11.68 -2.61
C ASN A 91 6.60 12.95 -2.88
N SER A 92 5.49 13.16 -2.16
CA SER A 92 4.64 14.34 -2.34
C SER A 92 5.37 15.62 -1.92
N GLY A 93 6.16 15.56 -0.85
CA GLY A 93 6.91 16.68 -0.30
C GLY A 93 6.05 17.85 0.21
N PHE A 94 4.73 17.66 0.34
CA PHE A 94 3.81 18.67 0.86
C PHE A 94 3.61 18.53 2.37
N PHE A 95 3.18 19.63 3.01
CA PHE A 95 2.83 19.68 4.43
C PHE A 95 3.95 19.11 5.32
N ALA A 96 5.16 19.64 5.17
CA ALA A 96 6.31 19.21 5.98
C ALA A 96 5.94 19.27 7.47
N ASN A 97 6.20 18.21 8.24
CA ASN A 97 5.84 18.01 9.67
C ASN A 97 4.40 17.60 10.01
N ILE A 98 3.48 17.48 9.04
CA ILE A 98 2.07 17.12 9.34
C ILE A 98 1.94 15.75 10.01
N CYS A 99 2.80 14.79 9.65
CA CYS A 99 2.81 13.44 10.24
C CYS A 99 3.18 13.47 11.73
N ASP A 100 4.03 14.42 12.13
CA ASP A 100 4.38 14.65 13.54
C ASP A 100 3.27 15.42 14.25
N ALA A 101 2.68 16.43 13.59
CA ALA A 101 1.62 17.27 14.15
C ALA A 101 0.33 16.49 14.45
N THR A 102 0.00 15.52 13.59
CA THR A 102 -1.12 14.57 13.80
C THR A 102 -0.77 13.47 14.80
N GLY A 103 0.52 13.30 15.13
CA GLY A 103 1.03 12.24 15.99
C GLY A 103 1.19 10.87 15.30
N ALA A 104 0.90 10.75 13.99
CA ALA A 104 0.98 9.48 13.28
C ALA A 104 2.35 8.81 13.43
N SER A 105 3.44 9.54 13.16
CA SER A 105 4.80 9.03 13.28
C SER A 105 5.14 8.60 14.71
N GLN A 106 4.70 9.39 15.70
CA GLN A 106 4.95 9.14 17.13
C GLN A 106 4.23 7.89 17.63
N TYR A 107 2.98 7.67 17.20
CA TYR A 107 2.19 6.51 17.58
C TYR A 107 2.59 5.24 16.80
N GLY A 108 3.36 5.36 15.72
CA GLY A 108 3.70 4.23 14.86
C GLY A 108 2.60 3.89 13.85
N LEU A 109 1.92 4.91 13.34
CA LEU A 109 0.93 4.82 12.27
C LEU A 109 1.51 5.37 10.96
N SER A 110 1.06 4.80 9.84
CA SER A 110 1.44 5.30 8.52
C SER A 110 0.88 6.70 8.31
N CYS A 111 1.73 7.66 7.93
CA CYS A 111 1.30 9.04 7.67
C CYS A 111 0.31 9.13 6.49
N LEU A 112 0.53 8.35 5.43
CA LEU A 112 -0.45 8.13 4.37
C LEU A 112 -0.77 6.65 4.27
N ASN A 113 -2.05 6.31 4.13
CA ASN A 113 -2.52 4.93 4.03
C ASN A 113 -2.24 4.34 2.64
N GLY A 114 -1.87 3.06 2.61
CA GLY A 114 -1.56 2.33 1.37
C GLY A 114 -2.71 2.29 0.34
N ASN A 115 -3.96 2.39 0.79
CA ASN A 115 -5.14 2.45 -0.09
C ASN A 115 -5.32 3.81 -0.80
N LEU A 116 -4.64 4.88 -0.38
CA LEU A 116 -4.77 6.18 -1.04
C LEU A 116 -4.10 6.21 -2.42
N ASP A 117 -3.19 5.28 -2.70
CA ASP A 117 -2.82 4.92 -4.08
C ASP A 117 -3.88 3.96 -4.63
N PRO A 118 -4.69 4.37 -5.61
CA PRO A 118 -5.83 3.58 -6.08
C PRO A 118 -5.41 2.25 -6.72
N SER A 119 -4.19 2.15 -7.24
CA SER A 119 -3.64 0.89 -7.78
C SER A 119 -3.36 -0.14 -6.69
N ASN A 120 -3.06 0.32 -5.47
CA ASN A 120 -2.87 -0.55 -4.31
C ASN A 120 -4.21 -1.03 -3.74
N ALA A 121 -5.29 -0.27 -3.90
CA ALA A 121 -6.63 -0.68 -3.53
C ALA A 121 -7.28 -1.61 -4.58
N ASN A 122 -6.61 -1.91 -5.70
CA ASN A 122 -7.12 -2.84 -6.71
C ASN A 122 -6.88 -4.30 -6.30
N PHE A 123 -7.93 -5.12 -6.30
CA PHE A 123 -7.85 -6.57 -6.07
C PHE A 123 -6.82 -7.26 -6.98
N PHE A 124 -6.64 -6.82 -8.23
CA PHE A 124 -5.71 -7.48 -9.17
C PHE A 124 -4.23 -7.19 -8.91
N THR A 125 -3.94 -6.39 -7.89
CA THR A 125 -2.60 -6.04 -7.46
C THR A 125 -2.21 -6.77 -6.17
N THR A 126 -0.95 -7.20 -6.09
CA THR A 126 -0.32 -7.77 -4.90
C THR A 126 0.58 -6.72 -4.29
N THR A 127 0.06 -5.96 -3.32
CA THR A 127 0.81 -4.91 -2.65
C THR A 127 1.82 -5.49 -1.66
N VAL A 128 3.05 -4.99 -1.73
CA VAL A 128 4.21 -5.49 -0.96
C VAL A 128 4.78 -4.40 -0.06
N ALA A 129 4.70 -4.63 1.24
CA ALA A 129 5.35 -3.82 2.28
C ALA A 129 6.82 -4.21 2.47
N ALA A 130 7.59 -3.37 3.17
CA ALA A 130 9.03 -3.55 3.34
C ALA A 130 9.39 -3.95 4.77
N VAL A 131 10.33 -4.90 4.89
CA VAL A 131 10.99 -5.23 6.16
C VAL A 131 12.49 -4.93 6.13
N ASN A 132 13.03 -4.57 7.28
CA ASN A 132 14.46 -4.32 7.47
C ASN A 132 15.23 -5.63 7.71
N SER A 133 16.54 -5.52 7.95
CA SER A 133 17.43 -6.66 8.17
C SER A 133 17.13 -7.47 9.44
N ASP A 134 16.47 -6.86 10.41
CA ASP A 134 16.08 -7.52 11.68
C ASP A 134 14.74 -8.23 11.56
N GLY A 135 14.06 -8.10 10.41
CA GLY A 135 12.74 -8.66 10.16
C GLY A 135 11.59 -7.76 10.61
N ASN A 136 11.88 -6.56 11.11
CA ASN A 136 10.88 -5.59 11.55
C ASN A 136 10.46 -4.68 10.39
N HIS A 137 9.38 -3.93 10.59
CA HIS A 137 8.92 -2.90 9.68
C HIS A 137 10.01 -1.86 9.43
N THR A 138 10.19 -1.43 8.18
CA THR A 138 11.15 -0.35 7.89
C THR A 138 10.61 1.00 8.36
N SER A 139 11.49 1.99 8.57
CA SER A 139 11.04 3.31 9.06
C SER A 139 10.02 4.00 8.14
N TYR A 140 10.03 3.64 6.85
CA TYR A 140 9.33 4.35 5.79
C TYR A 140 8.15 3.58 5.18
N SER A 141 8.00 2.27 5.41
CA SER A 141 7.07 1.42 4.63
C SER A 141 5.61 1.82 4.87
N THR A 142 4.88 2.19 3.82
CA THR A 142 3.46 2.51 3.95
C THR A 142 2.65 1.28 4.38
N ALA A 143 1.81 1.45 5.41
CA ALA A 143 0.92 0.41 5.93
C ALA A 143 -0.53 0.60 5.47
N GLY A 144 -1.33 -0.47 5.52
CA GLY A 144 -2.75 -0.44 5.19
C GLY A 144 -3.37 -1.83 5.04
N SER A 145 -4.70 -1.89 5.00
CA SER A 145 -5.46 -3.14 4.82
C SER A 145 -5.28 -3.80 3.45
N ASN A 146 -4.67 -3.09 2.51
CA ASN A 146 -4.36 -3.55 1.16
C ASN A 146 -3.03 -4.31 1.04
N VAL A 147 -2.15 -4.23 2.05
CA VAL A 147 -0.87 -4.95 2.05
C VAL A 147 -1.16 -6.45 1.96
N PHE A 148 -0.58 -7.15 0.99
CA PHE A 148 -0.80 -8.59 0.82
C PHE A 148 0.29 -9.39 1.54
N VAL A 149 1.55 -9.01 1.33
CA VAL A 149 2.74 -9.61 1.97
C VAL A 149 3.80 -8.54 2.19
N SER A 150 4.86 -8.88 2.93
CA SER A 150 6.06 -8.06 3.02
C SER A 150 7.28 -8.76 2.44
N ALA A 151 8.32 -7.99 2.11
CA ALA A 151 9.58 -8.53 1.60
C ALA A 151 10.79 -7.67 2.02
N PRO A 152 12.00 -8.23 2.03
CA PRO A 152 13.21 -7.49 2.41
C PRO A 152 13.44 -6.24 1.56
N ALA A 153 13.77 -5.14 2.24
CA ALA A 153 14.15 -3.87 1.62
C ALA A 153 15.25 -3.12 2.38
N GLY A 154 15.41 -3.40 3.68
CA GLY A 154 16.39 -2.72 4.53
C GLY A 154 16.01 -1.27 4.85
N GLU A 155 16.96 -0.51 5.37
CA GLU A 155 16.83 0.91 5.67
C GLU A 155 17.48 1.76 4.56
N TYR A 156 18.59 2.46 4.83
CA TYR A 156 19.17 3.42 3.88
C TYR A 156 20.62 3.10 3.47
N GLY A 157 21.24 2.08 4.05
CA GLY A 157 22.58 1.62 3.68
C GLY A 157 23.72 2.46 4.27
N TYR A 158 23.45 3.32 5.26
CA TYR A 158 24.48 4.04 6.03
C TYR A 158 24.51 3.61 7.51
N ALA A 159 23.42 3.79 8.25
CA ALA A 159 23.31 3.43 9.67
C ALA A 159 22.71 2.04 9.89
N ALA A 160 21.96 1.55 8.91
CA ALA A 160 21.37 0.23 8.89
C ALA A 160 21.37 -0.33 7.45
N PRO A 161 21.42 -1.66 7.27
CA PRO A 161 21.57 -2.29 5.96
C PRO A 161 20.46 -1.91 4.98
N ALA A 162 20.80 -1.66 3.72
CA ALA A 162 19.87 -1.59 2.59
C ALA A 162 20.23 -2.68 1.55
N MET A 163 19.67 -2.60 0.35
CA MET A 163 19.92 -3.60 -0.69
C MET A 163 21.25 -3.34 -1.40
N VAL A 164 22.12 -4.34 -1.36
CA VAL A 164 23.23 -4.46 -2.31
C VAL A 164 22.69 -4.99 -3.63
N THR A 165 22.80 -4.22 -4.70
CA THR A 165 22.25 -4.58 -6.02
C THR A 165 23.04 -3.94 -7.15
N THR A 166 22.74 -4.36 -8.39
CA THR A 166 23.32 -3.76 -9.60
C THR A 166 22.93 -2.29 -9.72
N ASP A 167 23.88 -1.47 -10.13
CA ASP A 167 23.69 -0.05 -10.43
C ASP A 167 23.84 0.22 -11.92
N GLN A 168 23.55 1.44 -12.35
CA GLN A 168 23.87 1.88 -13.70
C GLN A 168 25.39 1.78 -13.91
N SER A 169 25.81 0.97 -14.88
CA SER A 169 27.23 0.66 -15.06
C SER A 169 28.08 1.91 -15.29
N THR A 170 29.35 1.84 -14.87
CA THR A 170 30.35 2.93 -14.81
C THR A 170 30.16 3.90 -13.64
N CYS A 171 31.25 4.54 -13.21
CA CYS A 171 31.21 5.56 -12.16
C CYS A 171 30.67 6.93 -12.62
N LEU A 172 30.02 7.01 -13.78
CA LEU A 172 29.54 8.27 -14.36
C LEU A 172 28.06 8.56 -14.09
N GLN A 173 27.31 7.58 -13.58
CA GLN A 173 25.87 7.66 -13.32
C GLN A 173 25.46 6.61 -12.29
N GLY A 174 24.25 6.71 -11.75
CA GLY A 174 23.77 5.80 -10.71
C GLY A 174 24.10 6.27 -9.29
N TYR A 175 23.77 5.41 -8.32
CA TYR A 175 23.95 5.66 -6.89
C TYR A 175 25.42 5.62 -6.45
N SER A 176 26.25 4.85 -7.15
CA SER A 176 27.69 4.76 -7.00
C SER A 176 28.35 5.52 -8.14
N SER A 177 28.55 6.84 -7.99
CA SER A 177 29.07 7.64 -9.10
C SER A 177 29.75 8.92 -8.65
N PHE A 178 30.65 9.44 -9.48
CA PHE A 178 31.29 10.74 -9.25
C PHE A 178 30.24 11.86 -9.14
N PRO A 179 29.23 11.97 -10.04
CA PRO A 179 28.22 13.02 -9.89
C PRO A 179 27.40 12.92 -8.60
N ARG A 180 27.09 11.70 -8.13
CA ARG A 180 26.36 11.52 -6.87
C ARG A 180 27.22 11.91 -5.66
N GLN A 181 28.49 11.51 -5.66
CA GLN A 181 29.47 11.91 -4.64
C GLN A 181 29.61 13.44 -4.60
N ASP A 182 29.89 14.07 -5.75
CA ASP A 182 30.10 15.51 -5.85
C ASP A 182 28.87 16.30 -5.39
N ALA A 183 27.67 15.84 -5.75
CA ALA A 183 26.42 16.47 -5.31
C ALA A 183 26.24 16.42 -3.79
N ILE A 184 26.54 15.27 -3.16
CA ILE A 184 26.40 15.09 -1.71
C ILE A 184 27.49 15.87 -0.96
N ASP A 185 28.74 15.78 -1.38
CA ASP A 185 29.86 16.52 -0.79
C ASP A 185 29.63 18.03 -0.90
N ALA A 186 29.15 18.52 -2.05
CA ALA A 186 28.80 19.93 -2.23
C ALA A 186 27.64 20.37 -1.33
N SER A 187 26.59 19.55 -1.21
CA SER A 187 25.44 19.86 -0.34
C SER A 187 25.79 19.89 1.16
N SER A 188 26.73 19.04 1.58
CA SER A 188 27.20 18.99 2.97
C SER A 188 28.28 20.03 3.27
N GLY A 189 28.99 20.51 2.24
CA GLY A 189 30.16 21.38 2.39
C GLY A 189 31.41 20.67 2.93
N ILE A 190 31.40 19.34 2.99
CA ILE A 190 32.47 18.52 3.58
C ILE A 190 33.06 17.61 2.50
N PRO A 191 34.33 17.81 2.08
CA PRO A 191 34.98 16.91 1.14
C PRO A 191 35.10 15.47 1.69
N GLY A 192 34.74 14.48 0.88
CA GLY A 192 34.78 13.06 1.25
C GLY A 192 33.61 12.60 2.13
N TYR A 193 32.58 13.44 2.33
CA TYR A 193 31.42 13.10 3.15
C TYR A 193 30.68 11.88 2.61
N PHE A 194 30.43 11.83 1.30
CA PHE A 194 29.81 10.69 0.63
C PHE A 194 30.60 9.40 0.85
N ALA A 195 31.93 9.44 0.73
CA ALA A 195 32.77 8.26 0.94
C ALA A 195 32.79 7.80 2.40
N GLY A 196 32.61 8.74 3.35
CA GLY A 196 32.43 8.42 4.76
C GLY A 196 31.06 7.79 5.06
N LEU A 197 30.00 8.25 4.39
CA LEU A 197 28.63 7.79 4.64
C LEU A 197 28.27 6.50 3.89
N TYR A 198 28.75 6.35 2.65
CA TYR A 198 28.47 5.24 1.74
C TYR A 198 29.76 4.68 1.13
N PRO A 199 30.66 4.08 1.94
CA PRO A 199 32.00 3.70 1.49
C PRO A 199 32.00 2.76 0.28
N PHE A 200 31.08 1.78 0.24
CA PHE A 200 30.99 0.84 -0.89
C PHE A 200 30.57 1.52 -2.22
N ASN A 201 29.81 2.61 -2.14
CA ASN A 201 29.35 3.36 -3.31
C ASN A 201 30.37 4.40 -3.80
N ALA A 202 31.41 4.70 -3.01
CA ALA A 202 32.43 5.68 -3.36
C ALA A 202 33.23 5.21 -4.60
N PRO A 203 33.33 6.02 -5.66
CA PRO A 203 34.15 5.69 -6.82
C PRO A 203 35.60 5.37 -6.45
N GLY A 204 36.09 4.21 -6.92
CA GLY A 204 37.43 3.71 -6.58
C GLY A 204 37.47 2.76 -5.38
N HIS A 205 36.32 2.42 -4.77
CA HIS A 205 36.26 1.40 -3.73
C HIS A 205 36.81 0.03 -4.26
N PRO A 206 37.70 -0.68 -3.53
CA PRO A 206 38.35 -1.90 -4.04
C PRO A 206 37.39 -3.02 -4.43
N GLU A 207 36.26 -3.14 -3.74
CA GLU A 207 35.23 -4.15 -4.01
C GLU A 207 34.18 -3.71 -5.05
N ASN A 208 34.23 -2.44 -5.46
CA ASN A 208 33.33 -1.88 -6.48
C ASN A 208 34.08 -0.93 -7.44
N PRO A 209 35.20 -1.37 -8.05
CA PRO A 209 36.16 -0.46 -8.70
C PRO A 209 35.60 0.19 -9.97
N SER A 210 34.52 -0.35 -10.54
CA SER A 210 33.84 0.18 -11.73
C SER A 210 32.45 0.74 -11.43
N CYS A 211 32.08 0.83 -10.15
CA CYS A 211 30.80 1.33 -9.67
C CYS A 211 29.58 0.62 -10.30
N ASN A 212 29.70 -0.68 -10.56
CA ASN A 212 28.61 -1.44 -11.19
C ASN A 212 27.52 -1.86 -10.21
N ASN A 213 27.72 -1.63 -8.92
CA ASN A 213 26.79 -1.99 -7.85
C ASN A 213 26.59 -0.82 -6.89
N THR A 214 25.50 -0.88 -6.14
CA THR A 214 25.17 0.03 -5.04
C THR A 214 24.85 -0.78 -3.78
N SER A 215 24.99 -0.18 -2.61
CA SER A 215 24.58 -0.72 -1.30
C SER A 215 23.45 0.07 -0.65
N THR A 216 22.85 1.01 -1.38
CA THR A 216 21.92 2.01 -0.83
C THR A 216 20.54 1.98 -1.48
N PHE A 217 20.25 1.01 -2.36
CA PHE A 217 18.91 0.88 -2.91
C PHE A 217 17.95 0.35 -1.83
N ASN A 218 16.80 0.98 -1.66
CA ASN A 218 15.87 0.69 -0.57
C ASN A 218 14.41 0.92 -0.98
N GLY A 219 13.53 1.14 0.01
CA GLY A 219 12.12 1.42 -0.20
C GLY A 219 11.29 0.15 -0.35
N THR A 220 9.97 0.29 -0.29
CA THR A 220 9.06 -0.74 -0.84
C THR A 220 9.34 -1.00 -2.33
N SER A 221 10.02 -0.08 -3.02
CA SER A 221 10.64 -0.26 -4.34
C SER A 221 11.67 -1.39 -4.42
N SER A 222 12.29 -1.76 -3.29
CA SER A 222 13.14 -2.94 -3.12
C SER A 222 12.38 -4.18 -2.63
N ALA A 223 11.31 -3.99 -1.85
CA ALA A 223 10.48 -5.10 -1.41
C ALA A 223 9.73 -5.76 -2.58
N ALA A 224 9.14 -4.96 -3.48
CA ALA A 224 8.44 -5.47 -4.67
C ALA A 224 9.29 -6.43 -5.53
N PRO A 225 10.54 -6.11 -5.93
CA PRO A 225 11.34 -7.02 -6.75
C PRO A 225 11.81 -8.26 -5.95
N ASN A 226 12.00 -8.16 -4.64
CA ASN A 226 12.25 -9.34 -3.79
C ASN A 226 11.05 -10.30 -3.82
N ALA A 227 9.82 -9.79 -3.62
CA ALA A 227 8.60 -10.59 -3.72
C ALA A 227 8.39 -11.13 -5.14
N ALA A 228 8.67 -10.34 -6.18
CA ALA A 228 8.60 -10.79 -7.57
C ALA A 228 9.59 -11.95 -7.86
N GLY A 229 10.77 -11.93 -7.24
CA GLY A 229 11.71 -13.04 -7.26
C GLY A 229 11.13 -14.31 -6.64
N VAL A 230 10.43 -14.20 -5.50
CA VAL A 230 9.73 -15.35 -4.89
C VAL A 230 8.60 -15.86 -5.77
N VAL A 231 7.79 -14.98 -6.35
CA VAL A 231 6.76 -15.34 -7.35
C VAL A 231 7.38 -16.12 -8.52
N ALA A 232 8.55 -15.69 -8.99
CA ALA A 232 9.27 -16.39 -10.05
C ALA A 232 9.69 -17.79 -9.66
N LEU A 233 10.19 -17.96 -8.43
CA LEU A 233 10.57 -19.26 -7.89
C LEU A 233 9.35 -20.19 -7.81
N ILE A 234 8.22 -19.70 -7.31
CA ILE A 234 6.94 -20.44 -7.27
C ILE A 234 6.56 -20.90 -8.69
N GLY A 235 6.44 -19.98 -9.64
CA GLY A 235 6.05 -20.32 -11.00
C GLY A 235 7.08 -21.15 -11.76
N SER A 236 8.36 -21.12 -11.35
CA SER A 236 9.38 -22.02 -11.90
C SER A 236 9.22 -23.46 -11.38
N ALA A 237 8.77 -23.60 -10.13
CA ALA A 237 8.54 -24.89 -9.51
C ALA A 237 7.25 -25.55 -10.01
N ASN A 238 6.22 -24.74 -10.29
CA ASN A 238 4.97 -25.20 -10.89
C ASN A 238 4.44 -24.17 -11.91
N PRO A 239 4.79 -24.31 -13.19
CA PRO A 239 4.43 -23.35 -14.25
C PRO A 239 2.96 -23.41 -14.67
N GLU A 240 2.17 -24.33 -14.11
CA GLU A 240 0.75 -24.46 -14.42
C GLU A 240 -0.13 -23.66 -13.45
N LEU A 241 0.42 -23.17 -12.33
CA LEU A 241 -0.31 -22.33 -11.38
C LEU A 241 -0.78 -21.02 -12.02
N SER A 242 -2.02 -20.67 -11.72
CA SER A 242 -2.57 -19.35 -11.99
C SER A 242 -1.96 -18.27 -11.09
N ALA A 243 -2.05 -17.01 -11.48
CA ALA A 243 -1.61 -15.88 -10.66
C ALA A 243 -2.32 -15.83 -9.30
N ARG A 244 -3.60 -16.24 -9.25
CA ARG A 244 -4.38 -16.37 -8.01
C ARG A 244 -3.83 -17.46 -7.09
N GLU A 245 -3.52 -18.63 -7.64
CA GLU A 245 -2.93 -19.72 -6.86
C GLU A 245 -1.53 -19.37 -6.36
N ILE A 246 -0.75 -18.60 -7.12
CA ILE A 246 0.52 -18.07 -6.64
C ILE A 246 0.31 -17.13 -5.44
N ARG A 247 -0.69 -16.23 -5.50
CA ARG A 247 -1.06 -15.39 -4.35
C ARG A 247 -1.53 -16.24 -3.16
N HIS A 248 -2.30 -17.30 -3.40
CA HIS A 248 -2.71 -18.23 -2.36
C HIS A 248 -1.49 -18.92 -1.72
N VAL A 249 -0.52 -19.38 -2.50
CA VAL A 249 0.74 -19.92 -1.99
C VAL A 249 1.45 -18.92 -1.10
N LEU A 250 1.55 -17.65 -1.50
CA LEU A 250 2.15 -16.60 -0.67
C LEU A 250 1.41 -16.43 0.66
N ALA A 251 0.08 -16.29 0.63
CA ALA A 251 -0.74 -16.12 1.84
C ALA A 251 -0.59 -17.29 2.84
N ASN A 252 -0.40 -18.52 2.35
CA ASN A 252 -0.26 -19.71 3.20
C ASN A 252 1.17 -20.00 3.68
N THR A 253 2.18 -19.31 3.14
CA THR A 253 3.60 -19.65 3.39
C THR A 253 4.43 -18.50 3.92
N SER A 254 3.92 -17.27 3.86
CA SER A 254 4.58 -16.11 4.45
C SER A 254 4.83 -16.30 5.94
N THR A 255 5.98 -15.82 6.40
CA THR A 255 6.40 -15.87 7.80
C THR A 255 5.83 -14.68 8.55
N GLN A 256 5.14 -14.95 9.67
CA GLN A 256 4.79 -13.94 10.66
C GLN A 256 6.07 -13.41 11.32
N VAL A 257 6.60 -12.31 10.79
CA VAL A 257 7.75 -11.58 11.35
C VAL A 257 7.24 -10.55 12.35
N ASP A 258 8.11 -10.11 13.28
CA ASP A 258 7.72 -9.18 14.34
C ASP A 258 6.41 -9.62 15.03
N ALA A 259 6.40 -10.88 15.48
CA ALA A 259 5.18 -11.56 15.93
C ALA A 259 4.54 -10.89 17.17
N ASP A 260 5.32 -10.08 17.88
CA ASP A 260 4.91 -9.32 19.06
C ASP A 260 4.62 -7.84 18.74
N ASP A 261 4.40 -7.47 17.48
CA ASP A 261 4.01 -6.10 17.08
C ASP A 261 2.82 -5.65 17.95
N PRO A 262 3.01 -4.63 18.82
CA PRO A 262 2.02 -4.27 19.83
C PRO A 262 0.76 -3.61 19.24
N GLY A 263 0.77 -3.30 17.95
CA GLY A 263 -0.25 -2.45 17.34
C GLY A 263 -0.20 -1.03 17.90
N VAL A 264 -1.30 -0.30 17.74
CA VAL A 264 -1.47 1.09 18.18
C VAL A 264 -2.90 1.28 18.69
N VAL A 265 -2.99 1.75 19.93
CA VAL A 265 -4.24 2.20 20.54
C VAL A 265 -4.15 3.71 20.76
N LEU A 266 -5.08 4.45 20.17
CA LEU A 266 -5.17 5.89 20.28
C LEU A 266 -6.13 6.27 21.44
N PRO A 267 -5.77 7.23 22.29
CA PRO A 267 -6.74 7.87 23.16
C PRO A 267 -7.69 8.73 22.32
N VAL A 268 -9.00 8.53 22.48
CA VAL A 268 -10.05 9.27 21.74
C VAL A 268 -11.15 9.67 22.72
N GLY A 269 -11.29 10.97 22.97
CA GLY A 269 -12.18 11.50 24.00
C GLY A 269 -11.90 10.89 25.38
N GLU A 270 -12.92 10.26 25.97
CA GLU A 270 -12.81 9.54 27.25
C GLU A 270 -12.50 8.03 27.08
N GLY A 271 -12.32 7.55 25.85
CA GLY A 271 -12.10 6.15 25.52
C GLY A 271 -10.84 5.92 24.69
N GLU A 272 -10.79 4.74 24.07
CA GLU A 272 -9.66 4.27 23.28
C GLU A 272 -10.13 3.69 21.94
N PHE A 273 -9.34 3.88 20.89
CA PHE A 273 -9.56 3.31 19.56
C PHE A 273 -8.36 2.48 19.13
N VAL A 274 -8.57 1.22 18.73
CA VAL A 274 -7.53 0.38 18.14
C VAL A 274 -7.30 0.83 16.69
N ALA A 275 -6.28 1.65 16.47
CA ALA A 275 -5.91 2.17 15.15
C ALA A 275 -5.09 1.17 14.32
N ASP A 276 -4.36 0.30 15.01
CA ASP A 276 -3.69 -0.86 14.44
C ASP A 276 -3.74 -1.98 15.49
N ALA A 277 -4.28 -3.14 15.16
CA ALA A 277 -4.37 -4.26 16.10
C ALA A 277 -3.07 -5.07 16.20
N GLY A 278 -2.05 -4.77 15.38
CA GLY A 278 -0.91 -5.64 15.19
C GLY A 278 -1.31 -6.90 14.42
N TRP A 279 -0.93 -8.07 14.92
CA TRP A 279 -1.32 -9.35 14.32
C TRP A 279 -2.71 -9.80 14.76
N VAL A 280 -3.61 -9.99 13.79
CA VAL A 280 -4.96 -10.55 14.00
C VAL A 280 -5.09 -11.90 13.31
N THR A 281 -5.71 -12.88 13.97
CA THR A 281 -6.12 -14.14 13.34
C THR A 281 -7.59 -14.05 12.97
N ASN A 282 -7.89 -14.22 11.68
CA ASN A 282 -9.24 -14.13 11.18
C ASN A 282 -10.05 -15.42 11.42
N GLY A 283 -11.35 -15.41 11.09
CA GLY A 283 -12.27 -16.53 11.26
C GLY A 283 -11.94 -17.76 10.41
N ALA A 284 -11.08 -17.63 9.40
CA ALA A 284 -10.57 -18.73 8.58
C ALA A 284 -9.18 -19.23 9.03
N GLY A 285 -8.59 -18.64 10.07
CA GLY A 285 -7.30 -19.02 10.62
C GLY A 285 -6.09 -18.37 9.95
N TYR A 286 -6.28 -17.36 9.10
CA TYR A 286 -5.18 -16.57 8.53
C TYR A 286 -4.74 -15.47 9.50
N ASN A 287 -3.43 -15.35 9.69
CA ASN A 287 -2.83 -14.24 10.42
C ASN A 287 -2.57 -13.06 9.47
N TYR A 288 -2.93 -11.86 9.90
CA TYR A 288 -2.80 -10.65 9.11
C TYR A 288 -2.36 -9.46 9.97
N ASN A 289 -1.60 -8.53 9.41
CA ASN A 289 -1.17 -7.28 10.05
C ASN A 289 -1.10 -6.15 9.00
N LEU A 290 -1.48 -4.92 9.35
CA LEU A 290 -1.51 -3.77 8.42
C LEU A 290 -0.13 -3.40 7.84
N LYS A 291 0.94 -3.68 8.59
CA LYS A 291 2.35 -3.41 8.22
C LYS A 291 2.98 -4.55 7.42
N TYR A 292 2.50 -5.78 7.60
CA TYR A 292 3.17 -6.99 7.08
C TYR A 292 2.31 -7.84 6.13
N GLY A 293 1.01 -7.57 6.00
CA GLY A 293 0.07 -8.42 5.29
C GLY A 293 -0.04 -9.81 5.94
N PHE A 294 -0.01 -10.88 5.14
CA PHE A 294 0.15 -12.26 5.63
C PHE A 294 1.56 -12.57 6.15
N GLY A 295 2.48 -11.60 6.10
CA GLY A 295 3.86 -11.72 6.57
C GLY A 295 4.90 -11.67 5.46
N ARG A 296 6.15 -11.85 5.87
CA ARG A 296 7.31 -11.80 4.98
C ARG A 296 7.34 -13.04 4.09
N VAL A 297 7.48 -12.85 2.79
CA VAL A 297 7.61 -13.95 1.83
C VAL A 297 8.70 -14.96 2.25
N ASP A 298 8.36 -16.25 2.26
CA ASP A 298 9.30 -17.36 2.47
C ASP A 298 9.46 -18.16 1.17
N ALA A 299 10.57 -17.95 0.48
CA ALA A 299 10.84 -18.62 -0.78
C ALA A 299 10.89 -20.16 -0.66
N GLY A 300 11.41 -20.67 0.46
CA GLY A 300 11.55 -22.11 0.68
C GLY A 300 10.20 -22.76 0.93
N ALA A 301 9.37 -22.18 1.79
CA ALA A 301 8.02 -22.67 2.07
C ALA A 301 7.12 -22.54 0.84
N ALA A 302 7.17 -21.40 0.15
CA ALA A 302 6.40 -21.16 -1.06
C ALA A 302 6.70 -22.18 -2.18
N VAL A 303 7.99 -22.45 -2.45
CA VAL A 303 8.39 -23.45 -3.46
C VAL A 303 7.98 -24.87 -3.06
N ARG A 304 8.00 -25.22 -1.77
CA ARG A 304 7.52 -26.53 -1.30
C ARG A 304 6.03 -26.69 -1.57
N LEU A 305 5.22 -25.73 -1.12
CA LEU A 305 3.76 -25.77 -1.34
C LEU A 305 3.43 -25.77 -2.83
N ALA A 306 4.12 -24.96 -3.64
CA ALA A 306 3.88 -24.90 -5.09
C ALA A 306 4.08 -26.23 -5.81
N LYS A 307 5.03 -27.07 -5.38
CA LYS A 307 5.27 -28.40 -5.96
C LYS A 307 4.18 -29.41 -5.63
N GLU A 308 3.48 -29.19 -4.53
CA GLU A 308 2.42 -30.08 -4.02
C GLU A 308 1.03 -29.60 -4.46
N TRP A 309 0.87 -28.31 -4.75
CA TRP A 309 -0.40 -27.71 -5.17
C TRP A 309 -0.85 -28.24 -6.53
N VAL A 310 -2.12 -28.65 -6.61
CA VAL A 310 -2.74 -29.10 -7.86
C VAL A 310 -3.34 -27.89 -8.58
N PRO A 311 -2.90 -27.57 -9.82
CA PRO A 311 -3.43 -26.43 -10.55
C PRO A 311 -4.95 -26.54 -10.79
N GLY A 312 -5.66 -25.46 -10.51
CA GLY A 312 -7.12 -25.35 -10.59
C GLY A 312 -7.85 -25.57 -9.26
N ASP A 313 -7.18 -26.02 -8.20
CA ASP A 313 -7.84 -26.37 -6.93
C ASP A 313 -8.46 -25.16 -6.21
N LEU A 314 -7.96 -23.94 -6.46
CA LEU A 314 -8.57 -22.71 -5.94
C LEU A 314 -9.92 -22.37 -6.62
N GLY A 315 -10.28 -23.07 -7.69
CA GLY A 315 -11.52 -22.82 -8.44
C GLY A 315 -11.47 -21.54 -9.28
N GLN A 316 -12.59 -21.23 -9.93
CA GLN A 316 -12.72 -20.04 -10.77
C GLN A 316 -12.95 -18.79 -9.91
N LEU A 317 -12.36 -17.68 -10.33
CA LEU A 317 -12.62 -16.38 -9.70
C LEU A 317 -14.08 -15.98 -9.97
N ALA A 318 -14.77 -15.60 -8.89
CA ALA A 318 -16.07 -14.98 -8.92
C ALA A 318 -16.02 -13.62 -8.20
N SER A 319 -16.90 -12.71 -8.62
CA SER A 319 -17.08 -11.41 -7.99
C SER A 319 -18.55 -11.08 -7.87
N THR A 320 -18.94 -10.41 -6.79
CA THR A 320 -20.31 -9.91 -6.60
C THR A 320 -20.64 -8.72 -7.50
N GLY A 321 -19.63 -8.09 -8.12
CA GLY A 321 -19.76 -6.70 -8.58
C GLY A 321 -19.92 -5.74 -7.40
N TRP A 322 -20.09 -4.45 -7.71
CA TRP A 322 -20.39 -3.43 -6.70
C TRP A 322 -21.84 -3.57 -6.23
N LEU A 323 -22.00 -3.78 -4.92
CA LEU A 323 -23.27 -3.77 -4.22
C LEU A 323 -23.40 -2.44 -3.50
N ASP A 324 -24.42 -1.66 -3.82
CA ASP A 324 -24.75 -0.46 -3.07
C ASP A 324 -25.46 -0.85 -1.77
N VAL A 325 -24.82 -0.53 -0.65
CA VAL A 325 -25.30 -0.82 0.70
C VAL A 325 -25.40 0.47 1.51
N SER A 326 -25.51 1.62 0.83
CA SER A 326 -25.51 2.94 1.44
C SER A 326 -26.64 3.12 2.46
N PRO A 327 -26.41 3.89 3.54
CA PRO A 327 -27.47 4.23 4.49
C PRO A 327 -28.55 5.08 3.81
N GLU A 328 -29.80 4.97 4.28
CA GLU A 328 -30.92 5.77 3.73
C GLU A 328 -30.73 7.28 3.94
N ALA A 329 -29.95 7.67 4.95
CA ALA A 329 -29.55 9.03 5.25
C ALA A 329 -28.09 9.05 5.73
N PRO A 330 -27.35 10.16 5.53
CA PRO A 330 -25.98 10.26 6.01
C PRO A 330 -25.85 9.95 7.51
N VAL A 331 -24.78 9.26 7.87
CA VAL A 331 -24.48 8.91 9.27
C VAL A 331 -23.41 9.88 9.79
N ASP A 332 -23.78 10.70 10.76
CA ASP A 332 -22.86 11.66 11.39
C ASP A 332 -21.85 10.94 12.29
N VAL A 333 -20.58 11.27 12.12
CA VAL A 333 -19.46 10.80 12.93
C VAL A 333 -19.22 11.79 14.06
N PRO A 334 -19.44 11.41 15.34
CA PRO A 334 -19.23 12.31 16.46
C PRO A 334 -17.74 12.67 16.61
N ASP A 335 -17.47 13.96 16.81
CA ASP A 335 -16.14 14.54 17.05
C ASP A 335 -15.47 13.95 18.30
N ASN A 336 -14.18 13.62 18.20
CA ASN A 336 -13.34 13.07 19.27
C ASN A 336 -14.00 11.97 20.12
N ASN A 337 -14.61 10.97 19.48
CA ASN A 337 -15.44 9.99 20.17
C ASN A 337 -15.06 8.55 19.85
N ALA A 338 -14.58 7.80 20.86
CA ALA A 338 -14.11 6.43 20.69
C ALA A 338 -15.17 5.42 20.22
N GLU A 339 -16.46 5.63 20.56
CA GLU A 339 -17.56 4.78 20.08
C GLU A 339 -17.78 5.02 18.58
N GLY A 340 -17.65 6.27 18.14
CA GLY A 340 -17.81 6.68 16.76
C GLY A 340 -19.22 6.47 16.23
N ALA A 341 -19.32 6.21 14.93
CA ALA A 341 -20.57 5.92 14.24
C ALA A 341 -20.49 4.57 13.54
N SER A 342 -21.40 3.65 13.91
CA SER A 342 -21.46 2.30 13.33
C SER A 342 -22.63 2.17 12.35
N TYR A 343 -22.36 1.54 11.21
CA TYR A 343 -23.35 1.19 10.21
C TYR A 343 -23.19 -0.29 9.83
N SER A 344 -24.29 -1.03 9.82
CA SER A 344 -24.28 -2.46 9.48
C SER A 344 -25.15 -2.76 8.27
N PHE A 345 -24.70 -3.68 7.43
CA PHE A 345 -25.41 -4.13 6.24
C PHE A 345 -25.27 -5.65 6.06
N GLU A 346 -26.21 -6.24 5.33
CA GLU A 346 -26.16 -7.67 4.98
C GLU A 346 -25.49 -7.87 3.63
N ALA A 347 -24.46 -8.71 3.59
CA ALA A 347 -23.81 -9.14 2.35
C ALA A 347 -24.29 -10.54 1.93
N PRO A 348 -24.41 -10.82 0.62
CA PRO A 348 -24.81 -12.14 0.14
C PRO A 348 -23.73 -13.20 0.43
N ALA A 349 -24.18 -14.38 0.85
CA ALA A 349 -23.34 -15.56 0.93
C ALA A 349 -22.98 -16.10 -0.46
N GLY A 350 -21.98 -16.99 -0.50
CA GLY A 350 -21.67 -17.78 -1.70
C GLY A 350 -20.25 -17.63 -2.22
N LEU A 351 -19.38 -16.85 -1.55
CA LEU A 351 -17.96 -16.81 -1.85
C LEU A 351 -17.12 -17.07 -0.59
N THR A 352 -16.04 -17.82 -0.75
CA THR A 352 -14.85 -17.80 0.10
C THR A 352 -13.96 -16.66 -0.37
N LEU A 353 -13.68 -15.69 0.51
CA LEU A 353 -13.05 -14.43 0.14
C LEU A 353 -11.57 -14.58 -0.20
N GLU A 354 -11.16 -13.97 -1.31
CA GLU A 354 -9.75 -13.69 -1.65
C GLU A 354 -9.39 -12.22 -1.48
N GLY A 355 -10.40 -11.34 -1.44
CA GLY A 355 -10.27 -9.91 -1.18
C GLY A 355 -11.64 -9.26 -1.14
N LEU A 356 -11.77 -8.22 -0.32
CA LEU A 356 -13.00 -7.44 -0.18
C LEU A 356 -12.69 -5.96 -0.35
N GLN A 357 -13.41 -5.31 -1.24
CA GLN A 357 -13.30 -3.87 -1.45
C GLN A 357 -14.48 -3.12 -0.87
N PHE A 358 -14.18 -1.94 -0.34
CA PHE A 358 -15.14 -0.94 0.14
C PHE A 358 -14.93 0.33 -0.67
N ARG A 359 -16.01 0.91 -1.19
CA ARG A 359 -16.01 2.24 -1.78
C ARG A 359 -16.79 3.16 -0.86
N LEU A 360 -16.14 4.20 -0.36
CA LEU A 360 -16.70 5.08 0.67
C LEU A 360 -16.75 6.53 0.19
N THR A 361 -17.85 7.21 0.52
CA THR A 361 -17.99 8.66 0.39
C THR A 361 -18.23 9.25 1.78
N VAL A 362 -17.28 10.09 2.22
CA VAL A 362 -17.30 10.76 3.52
C VAL A 362 -17.04 12.26 3.32
N ALA A 363 -18.01 13.08 3.73
CA ALA A 363 -17.97 14.53 3.60
C ALA A 363 -17.77 15.22 4.96
N ASN A 364 -17.15 16.40 4.94
CA ASN A 364 -17.16 17.35 6.05
C ASN A 364 -17.21 18.78 5.49
N ASP A 365 -18.13 19.60 5.99
CA ASP A 365 -18.36 20.94 5.44
C ASP A 365 -17.16 21.87 5.68
N ASP A 366 -16.38 21.62 6.74
CA ASP A 366 -15.16 22.37 7.07
C ASP A 366 -13.95 21.97 6.21
N PHE A 367 -14.09 20.99 5.31
CA PHE A 367 -13.06 20.61 4.34
C PHE A 367 -13.21 21.34 3.00
N ALA A 368 -14.37 21.95 2.77
CA ALA A 368 -14.67 22.67 1.53
C ALA A 368 -13.77 23.90 1.34
N GLY A 369 -13.28 24.10 0.12
CA GLY A 369 -12.52 25.30 -0.23
C GLY A 369 -11.04 25.27 0.17
N CYS A 370 -10.47 24.07 0.43
CA CYS A 370 -9.07 23.91 0.87
C CYS A 370 -8.81 24.66 2.19
N SER A 371 -9.80 24.66 3.07
CA SER A 371 -9.67 25.11 4.45
C SER A 371 -8.70 24.21 5.21
N PHE A 372 -7.95 24.82 6.13
CA PHE A 372 -7.11 24.09 7.07
C PHE A 372 -8.01 23.49 8.17
N SER A 373 -8.50 22.28 7.91
CA SER A 373 -9.30 21.50 8.85
C SER A 373 -8.65 20.14 9.09
N THR A 374 -8.83 19.62 10.30
CA THR A 374 -8.35 18.32 10.74
C THR A 374 -9.31 17.16 10.39
N ALA A 375 -10.49 17.45 9.83
CA ALA A 375 -11.50 16.43 9.54
C ALA A 375 -10.95 15.22 8.74
N GLY A 376 -10.10 15.49 7.75
CA GLY A 376 -9.42 14.44 6.98
C GLY A 376 -8.31 13.73 7.74
N ASN A 377 -7.62 14.46 8.64
CA ASN A 377 -6.59 13.87 9.49
C ASN A 377 -7.18 12.91 10.51
N ASP A 378 -8.34 13.25 11.07
CA ASP A 378 -8.85 12.60 12.26
C ASP A 378 -9.74 11.39 11.94
N LEU A 379 -10.23 11.29 10.71
CA LEU A 379 -11.05 10.19 10.22
C LEU A 379 -10.32 8.84 10.28
N ALA A 380 -10.86 7.92 11.07
CA ALA A 380 -10.54 6.49 11.04
C ALA A 380 -11.75 5.67 10.59
N VAL A 381 -11.48 4.52 9.96
CA VAL A 381 -12.50 3.60 9.44
C VAL A 381 -12.10 2.17 9.79
N GLU A 382 -12.96 1.48 10.50
CA GLU A 382 -12.83 0.09 10.91
C GLU A 382 -13.95 -0.75 10.29
N VAL A 383 -13.66 -2.00 9.94
CA VAL A 383 -14.65 -2.97 9.47
C VAL A 383 -14.59 -4.24 10.30
N THR A 384 -15.76 -4.77 10.65
CA THR A 384 -15.92 -6.07 11.29
C THR A 384 -16.70 -7.03 10.39
N SER A 385 -16.18 -8.24 10.20
CA SER A 385 -16.81 -9.30 9.40
C SER A 385 -17.87 -10.09 10.19
N PRO A 386 -18.72 -10.87 9.50
CA PRO A 386 -19.68 -11.78 10.16
C PRO A 386 -19.03 -12.79 11.09
N ALA A 387 -17.75 -13.13 10.87
CA ALA A 387 -16.98 -14.02 11.73
C ALA A 387 -16.39 -13.33 12.98
N GLY A 388 -16.54 -12.00 13.09
CA GLY A 388 -16.01 -11.19 14.19
C GLY A 388 -14.58 -10.70 13.98
N THR A 389 -14.00 -10.87 12.78
CA THR A 389 -12.69 -10.33 12.44
C THR A 389 -12.80 -8.83 12.24
N THR A 390 -11.89 -8.05 12.83
CA THR A 390 -11.86 -6.59 12.71
C THR A 390 -10.55 -6.13 12.08
N THR A 391 -10.61 -5.16 11.16
CA THR A 391 -9.43 -4.50 10.56
C THR A 391 -9.72 -3.04 10.23
N GLN A 392 -8.71 -2.20 10.31
CA GLN A 392 -8.80 -0.79 9.93
C GLN A 392 -8.58 -0.63 8.42
N LEU A 393 -9.51 0.03 7.72
CA LEU A 393 -9.30 0.53 6.36
C LEU A 393 -8.50 1.83 6.38
N LEU A 394 -8.76 2.66 7.40
CA LEU A 394 -8.07 3.92 7.67
C LEU A 394 -7.81 4.01 9.17
N THR A 395 -6.58 4.27 9.58
CA THR A 395 -6.16 4.19 10.99
C THR A 395 -6.41 5.48 11.78
N GLY A 396 -6.85 6.55 11.13
CA GLY A 396 -6.82 7.91 11.70
C GLY A 396 -5.42 8.52 11.69
N ARG A 397 -5.33 9.79 12.09
CA ARG A 397 -4.12 10.63 12.10
C ARG A 397 -3.43 10.77 10.73
N GLN A 398 -4.15 10.57 9.63
CA GLN A 398 -3.58 10.55 8.28
C GLN A 398 -3.23 11.96 7.79
N ALA A 399 -2.30 12.11 6.86
CA ALA A 399 -2.01 13.39 6.22
C ALA A 399 -2.98 13.71 5.06
N ILE A 400 -4.28 13.49 5.26
CA ILE A 400 -5.34 13.90 4.33
C ILE A 400 -5.71 15.35 4.64
N ASN A 401 -5.13 16.28 3.89
CA ASN A 401 -5.21 17.72 4.13
C ASN A 401 -5.91 18.48 2.99
N VAL A 402 -6.25 17.78 1.91
CA VAL A 402 -6.95 18.32 0.75
C VAL A 402 -8.14 17.41 0.45
N GLY A 403 -9.23 17.97 -0.06
CA GLY A 403 -10.38 17.21 -0.53
C GLY A 403 -10.00 16.16 -1.59
N ALA A 404 -10.86 15.17 -1.74
CA ALA A 404 -10.66 14.04 -2.63
C ALA A 404 -10.27 14.47 -4.06
N ASP A 405 -9.38 13.67 -4.66
CA ASP A 405 -8.73 13.89 -5.96
C ASP A 405 -7.94 15.21 -6.07
N GLY A 406 -7.63 15.83 -4.92
CA GLY A 406 -6.85 17.06 -4.84
C GLY A 406 -7.67 18.31 -5.13
N PHE A 407 -8.99 18.17 -5.18
CA PHE A 407 -9.90 19.31 -5.28
C PHE A 407 -10.16 19.89 -3.90
N CYS A 408 -10.44 21.19 -3.86
CA CYS A 408 -10.94 21.87 -2.67
C CYS A 408 -12.41 21.53 -2.39
N SER A 409 -12.81 20.26 -2.51
CA SER A 409 -14.18 19.78 -2.27
C SER A 409 -14.40 19.52 -0.77
N GLN A 410 -15.66 19.34 -0.38
CA GLN A 410 -16.05 18.97 0.99
C GLN A 410 -15.76 17.49 1.31
N TYR A 411 -15.34 16.70 0.34
CA TYR A 411 -15.19 15.26 0.52
C TYR A 411 -13.80 14.92 1.01
N ILE A 412 -13.72 14.30 2.18
CA ILE A 412 -12.51 13.66 2.67
C ILE A 412 -12.24 12.41 1.81
N LEU A 413 -13.30 11.65 1.56
CA LEU A 413 -13.35 10.49 0.66
C LEU A 413 -14.53 10.69 -0.31
N GLU A 414 -14.31 10.49 -1.61
CA GLU A 414 -15.37 10.55 -2.62
C GLU A 414 -15.19 9.35 -3.54
N ASP A 415 -16.09 8.37 -3.45
CA ASP A 415 -15.95 7.10 -4.15
C ASP A 415 -14.56 6.43 -3.96
N THR A 416 -13.92 6.67 -2.82
CA THR A 416 -12.58 6.17 -2.54
C THR A 416 -12.65 4.67 -2.27
N VAL A 417 -11.87 3.90 -3.02
CA VAL A 417 -11.81 2.45 -2.89
C VAL A 417 -10.72 2.04 -1.90
N PHE A 418 -11.06 1.14 -0.98
CA PHE A 418 -10.16 0.44 -0.08
C PHE A 418 -10.24 -1.06 -0.35
N LEU A 419 -9.10 -1.76 -0.35
CA LEU A 419 -9.01 -3.22 -0.34
C LEU A 419 -8.65 -3.69 1.06
N ALA A 420 -9.34 -4.73 1.55
CA ALA A 420 -9.04 -5.40 2.79
C ALA A 420 -8.71 -6.88 2.55
N ASN A 421 -7.48 -7.27 2.90
CA ASN A 421 -7.00 -8.65 2.80
C ASN A 421 -7.19 -9.46 4.09
N ALA A 422 -7.47 -8.80 5.24
CA ALA A 422 -7.62 -9.46 6.53
C ALA A 422 -8.74 -10.54 6.56
N PHE A 423 -9.71 -10.47 5.64
CA PHE A 423 -10.85 -11.39 5.55
C PHE A 423 -10.60 -12.59 4.64
N TYR A 424 -9.37 -12.81 4.18
CA TYR A 424 -9.02 -13.91 3.29
C TYR A 424 -9.42 -15.28 3.87
N GLY A 425 -10.11 -16.10 3.08
CA GLY A 425 -10.62 -17.41 3.47
C GLY A 425 -11.94 -17.39 4.23
N GLU A 426 -12.43 -16.23 4.69
CA GLU A 426 -13.74 -16.15 5.33
C GLU A 426 -14.88 -16.23 4.32
N GLY A 427 -16.09 -16.57 4.79
CA GLY A 427 -17.30 -16.50 3.98
C GLY A 427 -17.75 -15.06 3.75
N SER A 428 -18.23 -14.74 2.55
CA SER A 428 -18.69 -13.39 2.19
C SER A 428 -20.00 -12.95 2.86
N GLY A 429 -20.83 -13.91 3.30
CA GLY A 429 -22.22 -13.67 3.67
C GLY A 429 -22.45 -13.39 5.15
N GLY A 430 -23.44 -12.53 5.43
CA GLY A 430 -23.88 -12.17 6.78
C GLY A 430 -23.74 -10.68 7.06
N THR A 431 -23.87 -10.32 8.33
CA THR A 431 -23.80 -8.92 8.79
C THR A 431 -22.35 -8.43 8.83
N TRP A 432 -22.07 -7.39 8.05
CA TRP A 432 -20.83 -6.62 8.11
C TRP A 432 -21.11 -5.30 8.81
N THR A 433 -20.14 -4.81 9.59
CA THR A 433 -20.24 -3.52 10.28
C THR A 433 -19.07 -2.64 9.88
N VAL A 434 -19.34 -1.40 9.46
CA VAL A 434 -18.34 -0.34 9.27
C VAL A 434 -18.51 0.67 10.39
N ARG A 435 -17.41 1.03 11.05
CA ARG A 435 -17.36 2.01 12.12
C ARG A 435 -16.40 3.14 11.77
N LEU A 436 -16.90 4.36 11.81
CA LEU A 436 -16.12 5.57 11.57
C LEU A 436 -15.86 6.25 12.91
N VAL A 437 -14.64 6.73 13.11
CA VAL A 437 -14.22 7.39 14.35
C VAL A 437 -13.50 8.69 13.99
N ASP A 438 -13.89 9.77 14.65
CA ASP A 438 -13.09 10.99 14.71
C ASP A 438 -12.09 10.85 15.87
N THR A 439 -10.80 10.77 15.55
CA THR A 439 -9.76 10.36 16.50
C THR A 439 -9.19 11.49 17.34
N ASN A 440 -9.67 12.72 17.17
CA ASN A 440 -9.09 13.92 17.75
C ASN A 440 -10.18 14.98 17.96
N GLY A 441 -9.94 15.97 18.83
CA GLY A 441 -10.89 17.05 19.09
C GLY A 441 -10.18 18.38 19.29
N SER A 442 -9.05 18.58 18.61
CA SER A 442 -8.13 19.68 18.87
C SER A 442 -7.46 20.14 17.60
N ASP A 443 -7.24 21.45 17.51
CA ASP A 443 -6.45 22.04 16.45
C ASP A 443 -5.02 21.45 16.43
N ILE A 444 -4.45 21.34 15.23
CA ILE A 444 -3.04 21.02 15.04
C ILE A 444 -2.32 22.19 14.35
N VAL A 445 -1.02 22.30 14.56
CA VAL A 445 -0.18 23.33 13.90
C VAL A 445 0.87 22.63 13.04
N ALA A 446 0.84 22.89 11.74
CA ALA A 446 1.70 22.25 10.75
C ALA A 446 2.00 23.18 9.57
N ASP A 447 2.88 22.75 8.66
CA ASP A 447 3.18 23.51 7.44
C ASP A 447 1.99 23.56 6.48
N GLY A 448 1.35 24.72 6.36
CA GLY A 448 0.22 24.97 5.47
C GLY A 448 0.59 25.64 4.15
N ARG A 449 1.89 25.82 3.83
CA ARG A 449 2.33 26.58 2.64
C ARG A 449 1.80 26.00 1.33
N ALA A 450 1.55 24.69 1.28
CA ALA A 450 0.98 24.03 0.11
C ALA A 450 -0.41 24.57 -0.29
N LEU A 451 -1.17 25.12 0.66
CA LEU A 451 -2.50 25.72 0.44
C LEU A 451 -2.49 27.25 0.66
N GLY A 452 -1.31 27.88 0.61
CA GLY A 452 -1.17 29.33 0.80
C GLY A 452 -1.11 29.80 2.26
N GLY A 453 -0.93 28.88 3.20
CA GLY A 453 -0.68 29.17 4.61
C GLY A 453 0.79 29.53 4.90
N SER A 454 1.14 29.50 6.18
CA SER A 454 2.51 29.67 6.68
C SER A 454 3.15 28.32 7.07
N ALA A 455 4.43 28.33 7.44
CA ALA A 455 5.11 27.14 7.97
C ALA A 455 4.53 26.66 9.32
N GLU A 456 3.79 27.52 10.01
CA GLU A 456 3.04 27.23 11.23
C GLU A 456 1.59 27.68 11.00
N THR A 457 0.83 26.85 10.30
CA THR A 457 -0.60 27.07 10.04
C THR A 457 -1.42 26.22 10.98
N THR A 458 -2.45 26.83 11.58
CA THR A 458 -3.45 26.11 12.36
C THR A 458 -4.42 25.39 11.42
N PHE A 459 -4.48 24.07 11.54
CA PHE A 459 -5.57 23.26 11.03
C PHE A 459 -6.57 23.13 12.17
N ALA A 460 -7.75 23.71 11.99
CA ALA A 460 -8.77 23.77 13.03
C ALA A 460 -9.44 22.41 13.21
N ASN A 461 -9.84 22.09 14.44
CA ASN A 461 -10.78 21.01 14.70
C ASN A 461 -12.05 21.21 13.86
N ASN A 462 -12.60 20.14 13.26
CA ASN A 462 -13.88 20.27 12.58
C ASN A 462 -14.98 20.71 13.56
N SER A 463 -15.69 21.76 13.17
CA SER A 463 -16.82 22.33 13.89
C SER A 463 -18.12 21.60 13.58
N THR A 464 -18.14 20.83 12.50
CA THR A 464 -19.26 19.98 12.09
C THR A 464 -18.85 18.51 12.03
N PRO A 465 -19.77 17.57 12.33
CA PRO A 465 -19.52 16.15 12.14
C PRO A 465 -19.16 15.81 10.69
N SER A 466 -18.15 14.96 10.51
CA SER A 466 -17.98 14.24 9.24
C SER A 466 -19.15 13.29 9.02
N ARG A 467 -19.52 13.00 7.77
CA ARG A 467 -20.71 12.22 7.44
C ARG A 467 -20.40 11.10 6.46
N LEU A 468 -20.74 9.86 6.83
CA LEU A 468 -20.77 8.75 5.87
C LEU A 468 -22.01 8.90 5.00
N GLU A 469 -21.82 9.19 3.72
CA GLU A 469 -22.92 9.42 2.78
C GLU A 469 -23.21 8.20 1.91
N ALA A 470 -22.17 7.44 1.53
CA ALA A 470 -22.33 6.25 0.69
C ALA A 470 -21.32 5.16 1.02
N ILE A 471 -21.75 3.91 0.85
CA ILE A 471 -20.90 2.72 0.93
C ILE A 471 -21.32 1.72 -0.14
N GLN A 472 -20.35 1.28 -0.94
CA GLN A 472 -20.50 0.13 -1.83
C GLN A 472 -19.46 -0.93 -1.48
N VAL A 473 -19.82 -2.20 -1.66
CA VAL A 473 -18.91 -3.32 -1.40
C VAL A 473 -18.79 -4.23 -2.61
N ARG A 474 -17.59 -4.78 -2.82
CA ARG A 474 -17.30 -5.73 -3.89
C ARG A 474 -16.41 -6.84 -3.37
N ALA A 475 -16.94 -8.06 -3.34
CA ALA A 475 -16.19 -9.25 -2.95
C ALA A 475 -15.56 -9.93 -4.18
N PHE A 476 -14.39 -10.52 -3.96
CA PHE A 476 -13.70 -11.40 -4.90
C PHE A 476 -13.36 -12.70 -4.19
N GLY A 477 -13.54 -13.83 -4.86
CA GLY A 477 -13.32 -15.13 -4.25
C GLY A 477 -13.67 -16.30 -5.17
N HIS A 478 -13.96 -17.44 -4.56
CA HIS A 478 -14.40 -18.65 -5.24
C HIS A 478 -15.55 -19.31 -4.47
N GLN A 479 -16.30 -20.18 -5.14
CA GLN A 479 -17.46 -20.89 -4.56
C GLN A 479 -17.07 -22.13 -3.76
#